data_AF-A0A950WIP8-F1
#
_entry.id   AF-A0A950WIP8-F1
#
_cell.length_a   1.000
_cell.length_b   1.000
_cell.length_c   1.000
_cell.angle_alpha   90.00
_cell.angle_beta   90.00
_cell.angle_gamma   90.00
#
_symmetry.space_group_name_H-M   'P 1'
#
loop_
_entity.id
_entity.type
_entity.pdbx_description
1 polymer ?
#
loop_
_entity_poly.entity_id
_entity_poly.type
_entity_poly.pdbx_seq_one_letter_code
_entity_poly.pdbx_strand_id
1 'polypeptide(L)'
;MAFITVNSNESIESALRRFKRKVISEEIIKDLKKHAHFIPPGQKAKLKSANARKRNRRRFRQQRPSPGATSAPRTPAGGSGR
;
A
#
# COMPACT_ATOMS: atom_id res chain seq x y z
N MET A 1 8.36 -19.71 0.96
CA MET A 1 7.78 -20.89 0.29
C MET A 1 6.31 -20.95 0.64
N ALA A 2 5.41 -20.78 -0.34
CA ALA A 2 3.99 -20.57 -0.06
C ALA A 2 3.19 -21.88 -0.19
N PHE A 3 2.47 -22.26 0.87
CA PHE A 3 1.61 -23.44 0.90
C PHE A 3 0.20 -23.08 1.41
N ILE A 4 -0.80 -23.80 0.91
CA ILE A 4 -2.18 -23.74 1.40
C ILE A 4 -2.74 -25.15 1.52
N THR A 5 -3.52 -25.39 2.58
CA THR A 5 -4.36 -26.57 2.70
C THR A 5 -5.77 -26.22 2.26
N VAL A 6 -6.32 -27.01 1.33
CA VAL A 6 -7.69 -26.86 0.85
C VAL A 6 -8.61 -27.61 1.79
N ASN A 7 -9.69 -26.96 2.22
CA ASN A 7 -10.68 -27.60 3.09
C ASN A 7 -11.81 -28.19 2.22
N SER A 8 -12.44 -29.28 2.68
CA SER A 8 -13.47 -30.02 1.92
C SER A 8 -14.70 -29.18 1.53
N ASN A 9 -14.96 -28.07 2.23
CA ASN A 9 -16.13 -27.20 2.04
C ASN A 9 -15.79 -25.89 1.31
N GLU A 10 -14.61 -25.80 0.68
CA GLU A 10 -14.16 -24.60 -0.02
C GLU A 10 -14.19 -24.76 -1.55
N SER A 11 -14.66 -23.74 -2.26
CA SER A 11 -14.52 -23.66 -3.72
C SER A 11 -13.06 -23.40 -4.13
N ILE A 12 -12.61 -24.06 -5.19
CA ILE A 12 -11.25 -23.94 -5.77
C ILE A 12 -10.83 -22.47 -5.94
N GLU A 13 -11.74 -21.58 -6.34
CA GLU A 13 -11.41 -20.16 -6.53
C GLU A 13 -11.01 -19.46 -5.20
N SER A 14 -11.67 -19.81 -4.10
CA SER A 14 -11.32 -19.29 -2.78
C SER A 14 -9.92 -19.77 -2.36
N ALA A 15 -9.60 -21.04 -2.62
CA ALA A 15 -8.28 -21.59 -2.32
C ALA A 15 -7.20 -20.84 -3.11
N LEU A 16 -7.41 -20.61 -4.41
CA LEU A 16 -6.49 -19.83 -5.25
C LEU A 16 -6.32 -18.39 -4.75
N ARG A 17 -7.38 -17.74 -4.27
CA ARG A 17 -7.29 -16.40 -3.65
C ARG A 17 -6.46 -16.41 -2.37
N ARG A 18 -6.56 -17.45 -1.54
CA ARG A 18 -5.73 -17.61 -0.33
C ARG A 18 -4.26 -17.86 -0.70
N PHE A 19 -4.01 -18.71 -1.69
CA PHE A 19 -2.67 -18.97 -2.22
C PHE A 19 -2.01 -17.69 -2.76
N LYS A 20 -2.72 -16.94 -3.61
CA LYS A 20 -2.23 -15.66 -4.15
C LYS A 20 -1.87 -14.68 -3.03
N ARG A 21 -2.67 -14.61 -1.97
CA ARG A 21 -2.36 -13.78 -0.79
C ARG A 21 -1.10 -14.25 -0.07
N LYS A 22 -0.91 -15.56 0.13
CA LYS A 22 0.32 -16.12 0.72
C LYS A 22 1.56 -15.82 -0.12
N VAL A 23 1.49 -16.01 -1.44
CA VAL A 23 2.59 -15.69 -2.39
C VAL A 23 2.97 -14.21 -2.32
N ILE A 24 1.99 -13.31 -2.21
CA ILE A 24 2.23 -11.86 -2.06
C ILE A 24 2.84 -11.55 -0.68
N SER A 25 2.32 -12.16 0.38
CA SER A 25 2.79 -11.96 1.75
C SER A 25 4.25 -12.37 1.94
N GLU A 26 4.66 -13.45 1.28
CA GLU A 26 6.04 -13.94 1.32
C GLU A 26 6.97 -13.23 0.33
N GLU A 27 6.48 -12.21 -0.39
CA GLU A 27 7.25 -11.42 -1.37
C GLU A 27 7.97 -12.25 -2.48
N ILE A 28 7.59 -13.52 -2.71
CA ILE A 28 8.30 -14.45 -3.62
C ILE A 28 8.52 -13.86 -5.01
N ILE A 29 7.45 -13.33 -5.63
CA ILE A 29 7.50 -12.73 -6.98
C ILE A 29 8.40 -11.50 -7.01
N LYS A 30 8.39 -10.72 -5.92
CA LYS A 30 9.17 -9.49 -5.81
C LYS A 30 10.66 -9.82 -5.65
N ASP A 31 10.99 -10.88 -4.92
CA ASP A 31 12.38 -11.32 -4.76
C ASP A 31 12.92 -11.93 -6.05
N LEU A 32 12.13 -12.75 -6.75
CA LEU A 32 12.47 -13.18 -8.11
C LEU A 32 12.81 -12.00 -9.02
N LYS A 33 12.00 -10.94 -9.02
CA LYS A 33 12.26 -9.74 -9.84
C LYS A 33 13.52 -8.97 -9.42
N LYS A 34 13.86 -8.94 -8.13
CA LYS A 34 15.09 -8.29 -7.64
C LYS A 34 16.35 -9.09 -8.01
N HIS A 35 16.23 -10.41 -8.11
CA HIS A 35 17.34 -11.33 -8.35
C HIS A 35 17.44 -11.79 -9.82
N ALA A 36 16.48 -11.43 -10.68
CA ALA A 36 16.51 -11.78 -12.10
C ALA A 36 17.74 -11.23 -12.84
N HIS A 37 18.27 -10.08 -12.40
CA HIS A 37 19.48 -9.47 -12.97
C HIS A 37 20.36 -8.92 -11.85
N PHE A 38 21.67 -8.83 -12.10
CA PHE A 38 22.59 -8.17 -11.18
C PHE A 38 22.26 -6.67 -11.12
N ILE A 39 21.93 -6.20 -9.93
CA ILE A 39 21.71 -4.78 -9.66
C ILE A 39 22.91 -4.26 -8.87
N PRO A 40 23.65 -3.27 -9.41
CA PRO A 40 24.75 -2.64 -8.68
C PRO A 40 24.30 -2.12 -7.30
N PRO A 41 25.17 -2.17 -6.28
CA PRO A 41 24.82 -1.82 -4.90
C PRO A 41 24.26 -0.39 -4.76
N GLY A 42 24.80 0.57 -5.52
CA GLY A 42 24.29 1.94 -5.54
C GLY A 42 22.85 2.05 -6.05
N GLN A 43 22.48 1.28 -7.07
CA GLN A 43 21.12 1.24 -7.61
C GLN A 43 20.16 0.52 -6.65
N LYS A 44 20.63 -0.53 -5.96
CA LYS A 44 19.89 -1.22 -4.90
C LYS A 44 19.55 -0.28 -3.74
N ALA A 45 20.49 0.58 -3.33
CA ALA A 45 20.27 1.58 -2.29
C ALA A 45 19.21 2.64 -2.71
N LYS A 46 19.29 3.14 -3.95
CA LYS A 46 18.29 4.07 -4.52
C LYS A 46 16.90 3.45 -4.58
N LEU A 47 16.80 2.18 -5.00
CA LEU A 47 15.53 1.47 -5.09
C LEU A 47 14.92 1.22 -3.69
N LYS A 48 15.75 0.90 -2.69
CA LYS A 48 15.31 0.74 -1.29
C LYS A 48 14.73 2.04 -0.73
N SER A 49 15.41 3.17 -0.92
CA SER A 49 14.94 4.47 -0.42
C SER A 49 13.65 4.94 -1.11
N ALA A 50 13.55 4.77 -2.44
CA ALA A 50 12.33 5.08 -3.20
C ALA A 50 11.13 4.24 -2.73
N ASN A 51 11.33 2.94 -2.50
CA ASN A 51 10.29 2.05 -1.99
C ASN A 51 9.84 2.40 -0.56
N ALA A 52 10.78 2.78 0.31
CA ALA A 52 10.47 3.24 1.66
C ALA A 52 9.63 4.52 1.64
N ARG A 53 10.02 5.53 0.84
CA ARG A 53 9.26 6.77 0.65
C ARG A 53 7.85 6.50 0.12
N LYS A 54 7.71 5.60 -0.86
CA LYS A 54 6.40 5.19 -1.40
C LYS A 54 5.52 4.52 -0.36
N ARG A 55 6.08 3.63 0.47
CA ARG A 55 5.36 2.97 1.58
C ARG A 55 4.89 4.00 2.62
N ASN A 56 5.76 4.93 2.96
CA ASN A 56 5.48 6.01 3.90
C ASN A 56 4.33 6.91 3.42
N ARG A 57 4.38 7.35 2.15
CA ARG A 57 3.31 8.17 1.53
C ARG A 57 1.95 7.47 1.55
N ARG A 58 1.92 6.15 1.32
CA ARG A 58 0.67 5.36 1.40
C ARG A 58 0.14 5.29 2.83
N ARG A 59 1.02 5.13 3.83
CA ARG A 59 0.65 5.10 5.26
C ARG A 59 0.07 6.43 5.71
N PHE A 60 0.75 7.54 5.40
CA PHE A 60 0.26 8.87 5.74
C PHE A 60 -1.06 9.22 5.06
N ARG A 61 -1.28 8.79 3.81
CA ARG A 61 -2.57 9.01 3.12
C ARG A 61 -3.72 8.24 3.79
N GLN A 62 -3.46 7.07 4.35
CA GLN A 62 -4.45 6.26 5.07
C GLN A 62 -4.74 6.81 6.47
N GLN A 63 -3.79 7.53 7.08
CA GLN A 63 -3.93 8.12 8.41
C GLN A 63 -4.49 9.54 8.41
N ARG A 64 -4.56 10.22 7.27
CA ARG A 64 -5.23 11.52 7.19
C ARG A 64 -6.75 11.31 7.33
N PRO A 65 -7.40 11.89 8.35
CA PRO A 65 -8.85 12.03 8.34
C PRO A 65 -9.24 12.79 7.06
N SER A 66 -10.40 12.45 6.49
CA SER A 66 -10.92 13.12 5.31
C SER A 66 -10.86 14.65 5.51
N PRO A 67 -10.27 15.44 4.58
CA PRO A 67 -10.31 16.89 4.67
C PRO A 67 -11.75 17.33 4.36
N GLY A 68 -12.64 17.19 5.34
CA GLY A 68 -14.07 17.44 5.21
C GLY A 68 -14.81 17.57 6.53
N ALA A 69 -14.13 17.56 7.68
CA ALA A 69 -14.75 17.68 9.01
C ALA A 69 -14.24 18.89 9.82
N THR A 70 -13.72 19.92 9.14
CA THR A 70 -13.48 21.23 9.77
C THR A 70 -14.16 22.29 8.90
N SER A 71 -15.46 22.47 9.12
CA SER A 71 -16.15 23.70 8.76
C SER A 71 -15.51 24.83 9.58
N ALA A 72 -14.58 25.56 8.98
CA ALA A 72 -14.24 26.89 9.49
C ALA A 72 -15.54 27.72 9.48
N PRO A 73 -15.91 28.40 10.58
CA PRO A 73 -17.05 29.31 10.54
C PRO A 73 -16.70 30.41 9.54
N ARG A 74 -17.44 30.46 8.45
CA ARG A 74 -17.41 31.54 7.47
C ARG A 74 -17.91 32.79 8.20
N THR A 75 -17.00 33.63 8.67
CA THR A 75 -17.33 34.92 9.29
C THR A 75 -18.21 35.69 8.29
N PRO A 76 -19.43 36.12 8.65
CA PRO A 76 -20.18 37.02 7.80
C PRO A 76 -19.43 38.36 7.84
N ALA A 77 -18.93 38.82 6.69
CA ALA A 77 -18.50 40.19 6.54
C ALA A 77 -19.72 41.07 6.81
N GLY A 78 -19.77 41.63 8.02
CA GLY A 78 -20.78 42.58 8.44
C GLY A 78 -20.77 43.78 7.53
N GLY A 79 -21.96 44.18 7.09
CA GLY A 79 -22.16 45.41 6.36
C GLY A 79 -21.79 46.64 7.19
N SER A 80 -21.19 47.59 6.49
CA SER A 80 -21.28 49.02 6.76
C SER A 80 -21.48 49.63 5.36
N GLY A 81 -22.60 50.22 4.98
CA GLY A 81 -23.46 51.06 5.81
C GLY A 81 -23.05 52.51 5.56
N ARG A 82 -23.73 53.12 4.58
CA ARG A 82 -23.75 54.54 4.19
C ARG A 82 -22.61 55.04 3.33
#